data_AF-A0A4Z0P0S3-F1
#
_entry.id   AF-A0A4Z0P0S3-F1
#
_cell.length_a   1.000
_cell.length_b   1.000
_cell.length_c   1.000
_cell.angle_alpha   90.00
_cell.angle_beta   90.00
_cell.angle_gamma   90.00
#
_symmetry.space_group_name_H-M   'P 1'
#
loop_
_entity.id
_entity.type
_entity.pdbx_description
1 polymer ?
#
loop_
_entity_poly.entity_id
_entity_poly.type
_entity_poly.pdbx_seq_one_letter_code
_entity_poly.pdbx_strand_id
1 'polypeptide(L)' 'MTSAPVPTLTAPKLPLRHRAWIALYSIANNPVDRAEIMRINNVTETDLQEYEESWRRMRRRVPPG' A
#
# COMPACT_ATOMS: atom_id res chain seq x y z
N MET A 1 -14.73 16.32 -34.04
CA MET A 1 -14.07 16.69 -32.77
C MET A 1 -13.33 15.46 -32.27
N THR A 2 -12.01 15.39 -32.48
CA THR A 2 -11.19 14.23 -32.16
C THR A 2 -10.63 14.40 -30.75
N SER A 3 -11.18 13.67 -29.78
CA SER A 3 -10.63 13.63 -28.42
C SER A 3 -9.39 12.74 -28.42
N ALA A 4 -8.22 13.33 -28.21
CA ALA A 4 -6.98 12.58 -28.07
C ALA A 4 -7.05 11.64 -26.85
N PRO A 5 -6.47 10.43 -26.91
CA PRO A 5 -6.34 9.59 -25.73
C PRO A 5 -5.36 10.26 -24.77
N VAL A 6 -5.85 10.64 -23.59
CA VAL A 6 -4.99 11.06 -22.48
C VAL A 6 -4.03 9.90 -22.21
N PRO A 7 -2.71 10.12 -22.20
CA PRO A 7 -1.80 9.07 -21.79
C PRO A 7 -2.13 8.79 -20.32
N THR A 8 -2.89 7.73 -20.07
CA THR A 8 -2.95 7.10 -18.76
C THR A 8 -1.51 6.74 -18.47
N LEU A 9 -0.84 7.57 -17.65
CA LEU A 9 0.37 7.22 -16.95
C LEU A 9 0.07 5.86 -16.32
N THR A 10 0.50 4.81 -16.99
CA THR A 10 0.66 3.49 -16.40
C THR A 10 1.80 3.65 -15.42
N ALA A 11 1.51 4.32 -14.30
CA ALA A 11 2.39 4.33 -13.16
C ALA A 11 2.76 2.86 -12.96
N PRO A 12 4.05 2.51 -12.93
CA PRO A 12 4.46 1.13 -12.73
C PRO A 12 3.72 0.67 -11.48
N LYS A 13 2.80 -0.30 -11.65
CA LYS A 13 1.99 -0.82 -10.54
C LYS A 13 2.99 -1.17 -9.45
N LEU A 14 2.95 -0.43 -8.33
CA LEU A 14 3.89 -0.62 -7.24
C LEU A 14 3.98 -2.12 -6.92
N PRO A 15 5.19 -2.66 -6.66
CA PRO A 15 5.33 -4.05 -6.28
C PRO A 15 4.40 -4.38 -5.11
N LEU A 16 3.86 -5.61 -5.09
CA LEU A 16 2.88 -6.04 -4.08
C LEU A 16 3.35 -5.72 -2.65
N ARG A 17 4.63 -6.00 -2.35
CA ARG A 17 5.29 -5.64 -1.10
C ARG A 17 5.13 -4.17 -0.72
N HIS A 18 5.35 -3.25 -1.66
CA HIS A 18 5.23 -1.81 -1.38
C HIS A 18 3.78 -1.43 -1.10
N ARG A 19 2.83 -1.98 -1.85
CA ARG A 19 1.39 -1.73 -1.65
C ARG A 19 0.92 -2.27 -0.30
N ALA A 20 1.38 -3.47 0.08
CA ALA A 20 1.10 -4.06 1.39
C ALA A 20 1.66 -3.21 2.53
N TRP A 21 2.88 -2.68 2.39
CA TRP A 21 3.48 -1.80 3.38
C TRP A 21 2.76 -0.47 3.54
N ILE A 22 2.29 0.13 2.45
CA ILE A 22 1.46 1.34 2.49
C ILE A 22 0.16 1.04 3.22
N ALA A 23 -0.52 -0.05 2.87
CA ALA A 23 -1.75 -0.46 3.54
C ALA A 23 -1.55 -0.70 5.04
N LEU A 24 -0.51 -1.44 5.44
CA LEU A 24 -0.16 -1.67 6.86
C LEU A 24 0.13 -0.37 7.60
N TYR A 25 0.81 0.58 6.96
CA TYR A 25 1.05 1.90 7.53
C TYR A 25 -0.26 2.68 7.70
N SER A 26 -1.13 2.70 6.70
CA SER A 26 -2.43 3.38 6.78
C SER A 26 -3.31 2.78 7.88
N ILE A 27 -3.40 1.45 7.98
CA ILE A 27 -4.16 0.75 9.03
C ILE A 27 -3.61 1.09 10.42
N ALA A 28 -2.29 1.18 10.57
CA ALA A 28 -1.67 1.44 11.89
C ALA A 28 -1.80 2.89 12.37
N ASN A 29 -2.04 3.86 11.48
CA ASN A 29 -2.06 5.28 11.81
C ASN A 29 -3.43 5.94 11.61
N ASN A 30 -4.43 5.23 11.08
CA ASN A 30 -5.74 5.79 10.80
C ASN A 30 -6.84 4.81 11.27
N PRO A 31 -7.83 5.26 12.07
CA PRO A 31 -8.96 4.43 12.47
C PRO A 31 -9.96 4.11 11.35
N VAL A 32 -9.69 4.54 10.11
CA VAL A 32 -10.55 4.30 8.93
C VAL A 32 -10.65 2.81 8.59
N ASP A 33 -11.80 2.45 8.01
CA ASP A 33 -12.17 1.11 7.56
C ASP A 33 -11.05 0.40 6.78
N ARG A 34 -10.59 -0.69 7.38
CA ARG A 34 -9.51 -1.55 6.90
C ARG A 34 -9.82 -2.12 5.51
N ALA A 35 -11.08 -2.44 5.23
CA ALA A 35 -11.49 -3.00 3.94
C ALA A 35 -11.26 -2.01 2.79
N GLU A 36 -11.53 -0.73 3.03
CA GLU A 36 -11.35 0.31 2.04
C GLU A 36 -9.85 0.57 1.76
N ILE A 37 -9.01 0.57 2.79
CA ILE A 37 -7.55 0.68 2.65
C ILE A 37 -7.01 -0.46 1.78
N MET A 38 -7.47 -1.68 2.01
CA MET A 38 -7.06 -2.86 1.23
C MET A 38 -7.49 -2.74 -0.24
N ARG A 39 -8.73 -2.30 -0.49
CA ARG A 39 -9.26 -2.07 -1.84
C ARG A 39 -8.46 -1.03 -2.61
N ILE A 40 -8.17 0.12 -2.00
CA ILE A 40 -7.40 1.22 -2.62
C ILE A 40 -5.97 0.77 -2.97
N ASN A 41 -5.34 0.00 -2.09
CA ASN A 41 -3.97 -0.49 -2.30
C ASN A 41 -3.93 -1.76 -3.18
N ASN A 42 -5.08 -2.33 -3.54
CA ASN A 42 -5.22 -3.57 -4.28
C ASN A 42 -4.41 -4.72 -3.64
N VAL A 43 -4.64 -4.91 -2.34
CA VAL A 43 -4.02 -5.95 -1.52
C VAL A 43 -5.09 -6.75 -0.77
N THR A 44 -4.79 -8.00 -0.52
CA THR A 44 -5.64 -8.94 0.24
C THR A 44 -5.14 -9.10 1.67
N GLU A 45 -5.94 -9.78 2.50
CA GLU A 45 -5.57 -10.09 3.87
C GLU A 45 -4.27 -10.90 3.92
N THR A 46 -4.16 -11.87 3.02
CA THR A 46 -3.00 -12.75 2.89
C THR A 46 -1.74 -11.95 2.54
N ASP A 47 -1.84 -10.97 1.64
CA ASP A 47 -0.71 -10.11 1.29
C ASP A 47 -0.23 -9.29 2.50
N LEU A 48 -1.17 -8.77 3.30
CA LEU A 48 -0.83 -8.04 4.52
C LEU A 48 -0.08 -8.95 5.49
N GLN A 49 -0.57 -10.18 5.72
CA GLN A 49 0.06 -11.15 6.61
C GLN A 49 1.46 -11.56 6.12
N GLU A 50 1.63 -11.81 4.82
CA GLU A 50 2.92 -12.16 4.22
C GLU A 50 3.97 -11.08 4.48
N TYR A 51 3.60 -9.80 4.33
CA TYR A 51 4.54 -8.70 4.43
C TYR A 51 4.60 -8.03 5.81
N GLU A 52 3.71 -8.38 6.75
CA GLU A 52 3.59 -7.71 8.05
C GLU A 52 4.89 -7.76 8.87
N GLU A 53 5.52 -8.94 8.96
CA GLU A 53 6.73 -9.10 9.75
C GLU A 53 7.88 -8.26 9.16
N SER A 54 8.02 -8.28 7.83
CA SER A 54 9.03 -7.51 7.11
C SER A 54 8.82 -6.00 7.30
N TRP A 55 7.57 -5.54 7.31
CA TRP A 55 7.20 -4.16 7.58
C TRP A 55 7.49 -3.75 9.02
N ARG A 56 7.14 -4.59 10.01
CA ARG A 56 7.48 -4.34 11.43
C ARG A 56 8.98 -4.26 11.66
N ARG A 57 9.77 -5.11 11.00
CA ARG A 57 11.24 -5.06 11.06
C ARG A 57 11.78 -3.75 10.47
N MET A 58 11.21 -3.24 9.39
CA MET A 58 11.59 -1.95 8.81
C MET A 58 11.24 -0.78 9.74
N ARG A 59 10.02 -0.72 10.29
CA ARG A 59 9.61 0.37 11.21
C ARG A 59 10.47 0.46 12.47
N ARG A 60 10.90 -0.68 13.02
CA ARG A 60 11.76 -0.72 14.21
C ARG A 60 13.18 -0.21 13.98
N ARG A 61 13.61 -0.05 12.72
CA ARG A 61 14.94 0.48 12.36
C ARG A 61 14.98 2.00 12.25
N VAL A 62 13.87 2.70 12.44
CA VAL A 62 13.91 4.16 12.63
C VAL A 62 14.46 4.39 14.04
N PRO A 63 15.69 4.91 14.20
CA PRO A 63 16.18 5.24 15.53
C PRO A 63 15.27 6.30 16.14
N PRO A 64 15.02 6.27 17.46
CA PRO A 64 14.35 7.39 18.12
C PRO A 64 15.18 8.65 17.83
N GLY A 65 14.52 9.66 17.25
CA GLY A 65 15.08 11.00 17.11
C GLY A 65 15.17 11.70 18.46
#